data_AF-A0A9X9F550-F1
#
_entry.id   AF-A0A9X9F550-F1
#
_cell.length_a   1.000
_cell.length_b   1.000
_cell.length_c   1.000
_cell.angle_alpha   90.00
_cell.angle_beta   90.00
_cell.angle_gamma   90.00
#
_symmetry.space_group_name_H-M   'P 1'
#
loop_
_entity.id
_entity.type
_entity.pdbx_description
1 polymer ?
#
loop_
_entity_poly.entity_id
_entity_poly.type
_entity_poly.pdbx_seq_one_letter_code
_entity_poly.pdbx_strand_id
1 'polypeptide(L)' 'QLLGVQTLAASEVILRVIAEVEPMQHAVIARALRKEIKNRLDLHGIEIPYPRMVLYNREELVSGKAI' A
#
# COMPACT_ATOMS: atom_id res chain seq x y z
N GLN A 1 5.32 15.89 10.82
CA GLN A 1 4.00 15.52 11.40
C GLN A 1 3.35 14.46 10.49
N LEU A 2 2.62 13.47 11.03
CA LEU A 2 1.92 12.45 10.25
C LEU A 2 0.53 12.99 9.87
N LEU A 3 0.32 13.27 8.58
CA LEU A 3 -0.94 13.84 8.07
C LEU A 3 -2.03 12.78 7.83
N GLY A 4 -1.80 11.53 8.22
CA GLY A 4 -2.77 10.44 8.08
C GLY A 4 -2.83 9.85 6.67
N VAL A 5 -4.01 9.34 6.31
CA VAL A 5 -4.28 8.74 4.99
C VAL A 5 -4.52 9.83 3.97
N GLN A 6 -3.69 9.90 2.94
CA GLN A 6 -3.83 10.86 1.87
C GLN A 6 -4.98 10.47 0.94
N THR A 7 -5.03 9.21 0.52
CA THR A 7 -6.05 8.68 -0.38
C THR A 7 -6.22 7.17 -0.19
N LEU A 8 -7.46 6.71 -0.25
CA LEU A 8 -7.83 5.30 -0.34
C LEU A 8 -8.18 4.99 -1.80
N ALA A 9 -7.38 4.16 -2.47
CA ALA A 9 -7.67 3.66 -3.80
C ALA A 9 -8.24 2.24 -3.74
N ALA A 10 -8.74 1.71 -4.86
CA ALA A 10 -9.46 0.43 -4.90
C ALA A 10 -8.67 -0.78 -4.38
N SER A 11 -7.33 -0.71 -4.34
CA SER A 11 -6.49 -1.79 -3.85
C SER A 11 -5.26 -1.32 -3.06
N GLU A 12 -5.17 -0.03 -2.72
CA GLU A 12 -4.01 0.52 -2.00
C GLU A 12 -4.39 1.71 -1.11
N VAL A 13 -3.58 1.94 -0.08
CA VAL A 13 -3.70 3.08 0.83
C VAL A 13 -2.45 3.93 0.70
N ILE A 14 -2.60 5.20 0.32
CA ILE A 14 -1.47 6.12 0.20
C ILE A 14 -1.38 6.93 1.49
N LEU A 15 -0.26 6.77 2.21
CA LEU A 15 0.07 7.51 3.43
C LEU A 15 1.07 8.61 3.10
N ARG A 16 0.80 9.86 3.52
CA ARG A 16 1.71 10.98 3.33
C ARG A 16 2.46 11.31 4.62
N VAL A 17 3.79 11.40 4.52
CA VAL A 17 4.66 11.84 5.61
C VAL A 17 5.41 13.09 5.17
N ILE A 18 5.36 14.14 5.99
CA ILE A 18 6.11 15.39 5.76
C ILE A 18 7.07 15.59 6.93
N ALA A 19 8.33 15.84 6.59
CA ALA A 19 9.42 16.13 7.52
C ALA A 19 10.14 17.41 7.07
N GLU A 20 10.33 18.32 8.02
CA GLU A 20 11.17 19.50 7.85
C GLU A 20 12.62 19.10 8.10
N VAL A 21 13.53 19.61 7.28
CA VAL A 21 14.94 19.22 7.26
C VAL A 21 15.80 20.42 6.95
N GLU A 22 17.04 20.38 7.44
CA GLU A 22 18.03 21.40 7.14
C GLU A 22 18.29 21.50 5.62
N PRO A 23 18.63 22.70 5.11
CA PRO A 23 19.00 22.90 3.71
C PRO A 23 20.05 21.89 3.25
N MET A 24 19.95 21.43 2.01
CA MET A 24 20.81 20.38 1.41
C MET A 24 20.69 18.96 2.01
N GLN A 25 19.97 18.73 3.11
CA GLN A 25 19.84 17.38 3.72
C GLN A 25 18.63 16.57 3.25
N HIS A 26 17.75 17.18 2.46
CA HIS A 26 16.51 16.58 1.96
C HIS A 26 16.71 15.22 1.27
N ALA A 27 17.78 15.05 0.48
CA ALA A 27 18.03 13.79 -0.22
C ALA A 27 18.47 12.66 0.73
N VAL A 28 19.31 12.97 1.72
CA VAL A 28 19.82 11.99 2.69
C VAL A 28 18.69 11.53 3.59
N ILE A 29 17.93 12.47 4.14
CA ILE A 29 16.84 12.18 5.07
C ILE A 29 15.69 11.47 4.35
N ALA A 30 15.37 11.83 3.10
CA ALA A 30 14.34 11.13 2.34
C ALA A 30 14.69 9.66 2.03
N ARG A 31 15.99 9.32 1.91
CA ARG A 31 16.42 7.92 1.76
C ARG A 31 16.34 7.16 3.09
N ALA A 32 16.81 7.78 4.17
CA ALA A 32 16.72 7.20 5.51
C ALA A 32 15.26 6.93 5.90
N LEU A 33 14.36 7.89 5.64
CA LEU A 33 12.93 7.77 5.93
C LEU A 33 12.29 6.61 5.17
N ARG A 34 12.57 6.46 3.86
CA ARG A 34 12.03 5.33 3.06
C ARG A 34 12.52 3.98 3.56
N LYS A 35 13.80 3.87 3.92
CA LYS A 35 14.39 2.64 4.47
C LYS A 35 13.69 2.26 5.78
N GLU A 36 13.54 3.23 6.68
CA GLU A 36 12.95 2.98 7.99
C GLU A 36 11.45 2.65 7.89
N ILE A 37 10.71 3.37 7.04
CA ILE A 37 9.30 3.08 6.77
C ILE A 37 9.14 1.65 6.25
N LYS A 38 9.96 1.23 5.27
CA LYS A 38 9.88 -0.14 4.75
C LYS A 38 10.18 -1.18 5.82
N ASN A 39 11.28 -1.03 6.55
CA ASN A 39 11.65 -1.95 7.63
C ASN A 39 10.56 -2.05 8.70
N ARG A 40 9.94 -0.92 9.07
CA ARG A 40 8.88 -0.89 10.07
C ARG A 40 7.61 -1.57 9.57
N LEU A 41 7.21 -1.33 8.32
CA LEU A 41 6.06 -1.99 7.70
C LEU A 41 6.26 -3.51 7.62
N ASP A 42 7.48 -3.96 7.27
CA ASP A 42 7.83 -5.38 7.23
C ASP A 42 7.75 -6.04 8.62
N LEU A 43 8.26 -5.36 9.65
CA LEU A 43 8.22 -5.88 11.02
C LEU A 43 6.78 -6.05 11.54
N HIS A 44 5.86 -5.19 11.10
CA HIS A 44 4.45 -5.25 11.52
C HIS A 44 3.60 -6.14 10.60
N GLY A 45 4.20 -6.80 9.61
CA GLY A 45 3.49 -7.70 8.69
C GLY A 45 2.53 -6.98 7.76
N ILE A 46 2.75 -5.69 7.47
CA ILE A 46 1.93 -4.95 6.51
C ILE A 46 2.42 -5.28 5.10
N GLU A 47 1.68 -6.14 4.41
CA GLU A 47 1.99 -6.56 3.05
C GLU A 47 1.86 -5.40 2.05
N ILE A 48 2.69 -5.45 1.00
CA ILE A 48 2.62 -4.49 -0.09
C ILE A 48 1.33 -4.74 -0.88
N PRO A 49 0.51 -3.71 -1.12
CA PRO A 49 -0.73 -3.87 -1.89
C PRO A 49 -0.42 -4.36 -3.30
N TYR A 50 -0.96 -5.51 -3.67
CA TYR A 50 -1.01 -5.99 -5.05
C TYR A 50 -2.42 -5.77 -5.60
N PRO A 51 -2.57 -5.16 -6.79
CA PRO A 51 -3.87 -4.99 -7.40
C PRO A 51 -4.47 -6.36 -7.70
N ARG A 52 -5.55 -6.72 -7.00
CA ARG A 52 -6.26 -8.01 -7.22
C ARG A 52 -7.31 -7.81 -8.31
N MET A 53 -7.08 -8.41 -9.47
CA MET A 53 -8.09 -8.56 -10.51
C MET A 53 -8.77 -9.92 -10.33
N VAL A 54 -10.04 -9.93 -9.94
CA VAL A 54 -10.82 -11.18 -9.84
C VAL A 54 -11.48 -11.44 -11.20
N LEU A 55 -11.08 -12.52 -11.86
CA LEU A 55 -11.66 -12.94 -13.13
C LEU A 55 -12.81 -13.92 -12.84
N TYR A 56 -14.04 -13.51 -13.14
CA TYR A 56 -15.22 -14.34 -12.98
C TYR A 56 -15.45 -15.15 -14.27
N ASN A 57 -15.20 -16.47 -14.26
CA ASN A 57 -15.62 -17.33 -15.36
C ASN A 57 -17.08 -17.76 -15.16
N ARG A 58 -17.94 -17.47 -16.14
CA ARG A 58 -19.41 -17.59 -16.02
C ARG A 58 -19.93 -19.01 -16.33
N GLU A 59 -19.04 -19.96 -16.60
CA GLU A 59 -19.38 -21.30 -17.12
C GLU A 59 -19.73 -22.33 -16.03
N GLU A 60 -19.32 -22.14 -14.77
CA GLU A 60 -19.61 -23.10 -13.69
C GLU A 60 -21.01 -22.96 -13.08
N LEU A 61 -21.67 -21.80 -13.21
CA LEU A 61 -22.95 -21.50 -12.56
C LEU A 61 -24.17 -22.21 -13.20
N VAL A 62 -24.01 -22.89 -14.33
CA VAL A 62 -25.12 -23.59 -15.03
C VAL A 62 -25.18 -25.09 -14.70
N SER A 63 -24.13 -25.67 -14.10
CA SER A 63 -24.06 -27.13 -13.83
C SER A 63 -24.62 -27.58 -12.47
N GLY A 64 -24.91 -26.64 -11.56
CA GLY A 64 -25.23 -26.95 -10.16
C GLY A 64 -26.71 -26.92 -9.74
N LYS A 65 -27.67 -26.88 -10.66
CA LYS A 65 -29.10 -26.88 -10.30
C LYS A 65 -29.98 -27.73 -11.23
N ALA A 66 -29.73 -29.02 -11.22
CA ALA A 66 -30.71 -30.04 -11.59
C ALA A 66 -30.43 -31.31 -10.79
N ILE A 67 -31.03 -31.41 -9.60
CA ILE A 67 -31.57 -32.60 -8.91
C ILE A 67 -32.54 -32.05 -7.85
#